data_AF-A0AA43A1R3-F1
#
_entry.id   AF-A0AA43A1R3-F1
#
_cell.length_a   1.000
_cell.length_b   1.000
_cell.length_c   1.000
_cell.angle_alpha   90.00
_cell.angle_beta   90.00
_cell.angle_gamma   90.00
#
_symmetry.space_group_name_H-M   'P 1'
#
loop_
_entity.id
_entity.type
_entity.pdbx_description
1 polymer ?
#
loop_
_entity_poly.entity_id
_entity_poly.type
_entity_poly.pdbx_seq_one_letter_code
_entity_poly.pdbx_strand_id
1 'polypeptide(L)'
;MRKLILLLGLLLLLGGCSPWIGMHKIDLGMSKSEVMQQMGKPSNASGSGSEEYLWYIPPNRFWERYYVHIVNGKVEAYGQLGKQTSQAEQ
;
A
#
# COMPACT_ATOMS: atom_id res chain seq x y z
N MET A 1 -24.04 26.24 23.16
CA MET A 1 -23.84 24.76 23.28
C MET A 1 -24.23 24.00 22.02
N ARG A 2 -25.43 24.17 21.43
CA ARG A 2 -25.88 23.43 20.23
C ARG A 2 -25.00 23.62 18.97
N LYS A 3 -24.46 24.83 18.75
CA LYS A 3 -23.52 25.13 17.64
C LYS A 3 -22.15 24.45 17.80
N LEU A 4 -21.74 24.19 19.05
CA LEU A 4 -20.43 23.62 19.38
C LEU A 4 -20.43 22.10 19.14
N ILE A 5 -21.55 21.44 19.40
CA ILE A 5 -21.78 20.02 19.08
C ILE A 5 -21.79 19.81 17.56
N LEU A 6 -22.40 20.73 16.80
CA LEU A 6 -22.41 20.68 15.33
C LEU A 6 -21.00 20.86 14.73
N LEU A 7 -20.22 21.79 15.28
CA LEU A 7 -18.82 22.01 14.86
C LEU A 7 -17.93 20.81 15.19
N LEU A 8 -18.12 20.18 16.35
CA LEU A 8 -17.37 18.99 16.74
C LEU A 8 -17.73 17.77 15.87
N GLY A 9 -19.02 17.62 15.54
CA GLY A 9 -19.47 16.59 14.60
C GLY A 9 -18.86 16.74 13.20
N LEU A 10 -18.81 17.97 12.67
CA LEU A 10 -18.24 18.24 11.35
C LEU A 10 -16.73 17.93 11.29
N LEU A 11 -16.00 18.17 12.40
CA LEU A 11 -14.57 17.85 12.50
C LEU A 11 -14.31 16.34 12.49
N LEU A 12 -15.19 15.53 13.09
CA LEU A 12 -15.05 14.07 13.08
C LEU A 12 -15.30 13.45 11.69
N LEU A 13 -16.17 14.04 10.87
CA LEU A 13 -16.42 13.53 9.51
C LEU A 13 -15.24 13.74 8.56
N LEU A 14 -14.37 14.72 8.83
CA LEU A 14 -13.21 15.02 7.99
C LEU A 14 -11.96 14.18 8.34
N GLY A 15 -11.97 13.43 9.45
CA GLY A 15 -10.81 12.70 9.97
C GLY A 15 -10.70 11.21 9.55
N GLY A 16 -11.65 10.70 8.76
CA GLY A 16 -11.77 9.26 8.50
C GLY A 16 -11.25 8.79 7.15
N CYS A 17 -10.01 9.09 6.77
CA CYS A 17 -9.40 8.44 5.61
C CYS A 17 -8.87 7.07 6.03
N SER A 18 -9.68 6.02 5.89
CA SER A 18 -9.16 4.65 6.04
C SER A 18 -8.26 4.34 4.85
N PRO A 19 -6.97 4.03 5.05
CA PRO A 19 -6.12 3.54 3.98
C PRO A 19 -6.60 2.12 3.64
N TRP A 20 -7.51 2.05 2.66
CA TRP A 20 -7.82 0.80 2.00
C TRP A 20 -6.56 0.41 1.21
N ILE A 21 -5.79 -0.53 1.77
CA ILE A 21 -4.57 -1.06 1.15
C ILE A 21 -4.99 -1.77 -0.14
N GLY A 22 -4.94 -1.00 -1.22
CA GLY A 22 -5.41 -1.41 -2.53
C GLY A 22 -4.23 -1.58 -3.45
N MET A 23 -3.86 -2.84 -3.71
CA MET A 23 -2.83 -3.15 -4.71
C MET A 23 -3.19 -2.63 -6.11
N HIS A 24 -4.47 -2.31 -6.35
CA HIS A 24 -4.99 -1.69 -7.57
C HIS A 24 -4.43 -0.29 -7.86
N LYS A 25 -3.69 0.32 -6.93
CA LYS A 25 -3.06 1.64 -7.09
C LYS A 25 -1.57 1.56 -7.41
N ILE A 26 -1.03 0.35 -7.56
CA ILE A 26 0.37 0.15 -7.90
C ILE A 26 0.45 -0.21 -9.38
N ASP A 27 1.32 0.46 -10.10
CA ASP A 27 1.63 0.18 -11.51
C ASP A 27 3.12 -0.12 -11.67
N LEU A 28 3.43 -0.84 -12.74
CA LEU A 28 4.81 -1.07 -13.16
C LEU A 28 5.49 0.27 -13.48
N GLY A 29 6.72 0.44 -13.03
CA GLY A 29 7.52 1.65 -13.21
C GLY A 29 7.32 2.73 -12.15
N MET A 30 6.37 2.58 -11.21
CA MET A 30 6.20 3.52 -10.09
C MET A 30 7.46 3.65 -9.24
N SER A 31 7.69 4.82 -8.65
CA SER A 31 8.80 5.01 -7.72
C SER A 31 8.50 4.43 -6.34
N LYS A 32 9.54 4.05 -5.58
CA LYS A 32 9.39 3.63 -4.17
C LYS A 32 8.58 4.62 -3.32
N SER A 33 8.83 5.92 -3.47
CA SER A 33 8.10 6.98 -2.77
C SER A 33 6.62 6.98 -3.10
N GLU A 34 6.27 6.76 -4.35
CA GLU A 34 4.90 6.73 -4.83
C GLU A 34 4.17 5.49 -4.30
N VAL A 35 4.82 4.32 -4.32
CA VAL A 35 4.31 3.11 -3.68
C VAL A 35 4.03 3.35 -2.20
N MET A 36 4.98 3.94 -1.46
CA MET A 36 4.81 4.24 -0.03
C MET A 36 3.72 5.29 0.23
N GLN A 37 3.49 6.22 -0.71
CA GLN A 37 2.42 7.19 -0.62
C GLN A 37 1.03 6.56 -0.84
N GLN A 38 0.93 5.61 -1.77
CA GLN A 38 -0.34 4.92 -2.07
C GLN A 38 -0.67 3.83 -1.05
N MET A 39 0.32 3.02 -0.67
CA MET A 39 0.16 1.83 0.17
C MET A 39 0.46 2.09 1.65
N GLY A 40 1.11 3.21 1.96
CA GLY A 40 1.58 3.52 3.30
C GLY A 40 2.88 2.80 3.66
N LYS A 41 3.13 2.72 4.97
CA LYS A 41 4.36 2.14 5.52
C LYS A 41 4.37 0.60 5.31
N PRO A 42 5.41 0.03 4.67
CA PRO A 42 5.54 -1.40 4.55
C PRO A 42 5.76 -2.06 5.92
N SER A 43 5.28 -3.28 6.08
CA SER A 43 5.50 -4.12 7.25
C SER A 43 6.97 -4.53 7.37
N ASN A 44 7.62 -4.81 6.23
CA ASN A 44 9.04 -5.10 6.16
C ASN A 44 9.60 -4.59 4.83
N ALA A 45 10.87 -4.21 4.81
CA ALA A 45 11.59 -3.85 3.60
C ALA A 45 12.92 -4.60 3.61
N SER A 46 13.19 -5.34 2.53
CA SER A 46 14.41 -6.11 2.35
C SER A 46 14.96 -5.84 0.97
N GLY A 47 16.19 -5.37 0.85
CA GLY A 47 16.80 -5.08 -0.43
C GLY A 47 18.31 -5.17 -0.37
N SER A 48 18.94 -5.43 -1.50
CA SER A 48 20.39 -5.48 -1.65
C SER A 48 20.78 -4.87 -2.99
N GLY A 49 21.66 -3.87 -2.97
CA GLY A 49 22.14 -3.20 -4.17
C GLY A 49 21.03 -2.47 -4.94
N SER A 50 20.73 -2.95 -6.15
CA SER A 50 19.75 -2.37 -7.07
C SER A 50 18.33 -2.91 -6.89
N GLU A 51 18.14 -3.94 -6.06
CA GLU A 51 16.84 -4.60 -5.84
C GLU A 51 16.33 -4.35 -4.43
N GLU A 52 15.06 -3.99 -4.30
CA GLU A 52 14.35 -3.80 -3.05
C GLU A 52 13.00 -4.49 -3.08
N TYR A 53 12.64 -5.15 -1.99
CA TYR A 53 11.36 -5.78 -1.76
C TYR A 53 10.65 -5.09 -0.60
N LEU A 54 9.43 -4.62 -0.84
CA LEU A 54 8.55 -4.09 0.18
C LEU A 54 7.44 -5.10 0.47
N TRP A 55 7.30 -5.47 1.73
CA TRP A 55 6.33 -6.44 2.22
C TRP A 55 5.19 -5.73 2.92
N TYR A 56 3.96 -6.05 2.54
CA TYR A 56 2.75 -5.47 3.12
C TYR A 56 1.84 -6.57 3.67
N ILE A 57 1.47 -6.43 4.94
CA ILE A 57 0.52 -7.31 5.63
C ILE A 57 -0.68 -6.46 6.03
N PRO A 58 -1.87 -6.67 5.43
CA PRO A 58 -3.06 -5.92 5.77
C PRO A 58 -3.48 -6.22 7.22
N PRO A 59 -3.87 -5.20 8.01
CA PRO A 59 -4.28 -5.39 9.39
C PRO A 59 -5.54 -6.27 9.51
N ASN A 60 -6.44 -6.19 8.52
CA ASN A 60 -7.68 -6.97 8.49
C ASN A 60 -7.51 -8.38 7.90
N ARG A 61 -6.35 -8.71 7.31
CA ARG A 61 -6.08 -9.98 6.62
C ARG A 61 -4.61 -10.40 6.79
N PHE A 62 -4.22 -10.77 8.01
CA PHE A 62 -2.83 -11.09 8.32
C PHE A 62 -2.28 -12.34 7.60
N TRP A 63 -3.16 -13.18 7.06
CA TRP A 63 -2.82 -14.35 6.23
C TRP A 63 -2.53 -13.99 4.76
N GLU A 64 -2.90 -12.79 4.31
CA GLU A 64 -2.52 -12.29 2.99
C GLU A 64 -1.22 -11.49 3.11
N ARG A 65 -0.20 -11.87 2.34
CA ARG A 65 1.03 -11.08 2.23
C ARG A 65 1.13 -10.54 0.83
N TYR A 66 1.47 -9.28 0.70
CA TYR A 66 1.74 -8.65 -0.58
C TYR A 66 3.20 -8.25 -0.65
N TYR A 67 3.75 -8.30 -1.85
CA TYR A 67 5.11 -7.88 -2.13
C TYR A 67 5.11 -6.85 -3.27
N VAL A 68 6.03 -5.91 -3.18
CA VAL A 68 6.38 -5.00 -4.26
C VAL A 68 7.89 -5.13 -4.49
N HIS A 69 8.25 -5.63 -5.65
CA HIS A 69 9.63 -5.73 -6.13
C HIS A 69 9.99 -4.45 -6.88
N ILE A 70 11.05 -3.81 -6.43
CA ILE A 70 11.56 -2.55 -6.94
C ILE A 70 12.98 -2.78 -7.42
N VAL A 71 13.25 -2.45 -8.68
CA VAL A 71 14.57 -2.56 -9.30
C VAL A 71 14.98 -1.18 -9.80
N ASN A 72 16.19 -0.74 -9.45
CA ASN A 72 16.70 0.60 -9.77
C ASN A 72 15.75 1.74 -9.35
N GLY A 73 15.07 1.57 -8.20
CA GLY A 73 14.13 2.55 -7.65
C GLY A 73 12.75 2.59 -8.30
N LYS A 74 12.46 1.68 -9.24
CA LYS A 74 11.15 1.55 -9.92
C LYS A 74 10.50 0.20 -9.65
N VAL A 75 9.18 0.14 -9.57
CA VAL A 75 8.43 -1.10 -9.43
C VAL A 75 8.60 -1.95 -10.69
N GLU A 76 9.16 -3.14 -10.52
CA GLU A 76 9.31 -4.12 -11.60
C GLU A 76 8.22 -5.20 -11.51
N ALA A 77 7.82 -5.59 -10.31
CA ALA A 77 6.76 -6.56 -10.10
C ALA A 77 6.05 -6.30 -8.77
N TYR A 78 4.79 -6.70 -8.66
CA TYR A 78 4.06 -6.68 -7.40
C TYR A 78 2.99 -7.76 -7.41
N GLY A 79 2.55 -8.21 -6.24
CA GLY A 79 1.55 -9.26 -6.17
C GLY A 79 1.24 -9.76 -4.77
N GLN A 80 0.34 -10.74 -4.68
CA GLN A 80 0.01 -11.45 -3.46
C GLN A 80 0.88 -12.70 -3.34
N LEU A 81 1.67 -12.80 -2.28
CA LEU A 81 2.44 -13.99 -1.96
C LEU A 81 1.49 -15.16 -1.65
N GLY A 82 1.68 -16.30 -2.31
CA GLY A 82 0.89 -17.52 -2.09
C GLY A 82 -0.35 -17.67 -2.98
N LYS A 83 -0.78 -16.62 -3.68
CA LYS A 83 -1.56 -16.80 -4.92
C LYS A 83 -0.54 -16.73 -6.05
N GLN A 84 -0.34 -17.81 -6.77
CA GLN A 84 0.35 -17.74 -8.07
C GLN A 84 -0.45 -16.79 -8.95
N THR A 85 -0.07 -15.52 -9.00
CA THR A 85 -0.57 -14.60 -10.01
C THR A 85 0.07 -15.02 -11.32
N SER A 86 -0.60 -15.92 -12.02
CA SER A 86 -0.63 -15.96 -13.47
C SER A 86 -1.16 -14.62 -13.97
N GLN A 87 -0.31 -13.59 -13.94
CA GLN A 87 -0.44 -12.36 -14.71
C GLN A 87 0.87 -12.17 -15.48
N ALA A 88 1.08 -13.10 -16.39
CA ALA A 88 1.89 -12.92 -17.58
C ALA A 88 0.96 -13.18 -18.78
N GLU A 89 -0.12 -12.41 -18.90
CA GLU A 89 -0.84 -12.24 -20.16
C GLU A 89 -1.86 -11.11 -20.00
N GLN A 90 -1.52 -9.94 -20.56
CA GLN A 90 -2.35 -9.15 -21.48
C GLN A 90 -1.53 -7.97 -22.01
#